data_AF-A0A1F7V6Y4-F1
#
_entry.id   AF-A0A1F7V6Y4-F1
#
_cell.length_a   1.000
_cell.length_b   1.000
_cell.length_c   1.000
_cell.angle_alpha   90.00
_cell.angle_beta   90.00
_cell.angle_gamma   90.00
#
_symmetry.space_group_name_H-M   'P 1'
#
loop_
_entity.id
_entity.type
_entity.pdbx_description
1 polymer ?
#
loop_
_entity_poly.entity_id
_entity_poly.type
_entity_poly.pdbx_seq_one_letter_code
_entity_poly.pdbx_strand_id
1 'polypeptide(L)'
;MKNLIKILVIEDRANHIADAKQMFEDVKSNLPVEFEVLYAVNLASAMSLIANVDCVMTDVFFPDVIDGEEKPNGQTIVEHCLNMEKPVVWVTSTYHHSKKTQPLYAWGRIRGICLFDCSVGTHNNDSEGEHKLWKEALFGLLSIMIGLEMKLYMYKYDLHHAQGIVLMQVEGENDTSRPGPLRGTNMIQRYLAMPVKNDFLIYRVVHKMQELGFNM
;
A
#
# COMPACT_ATOMS: atom_id res chain seq x y z
N MET A 1 8.15 6.40 -14.46
CA MET A 1 7.23 7.02 -13.48
C MET A 1 7.10 8.52 -13.76
N LYS A 2 5.96 9.13 -13.42
CA LYS A 2 5.68 10.55 -13.70
C LYS A 2 6.27 11.44 -12.59
N ASN A 3 6.65 12.68 -12.92
CA ASN A 3 7.06 13.68 -11.93
C ASN A 3 5.88 14.16 -11.06
N LEU A 4 4.66 14.10 -11.60
CA LEU A 4 3.42 14.34 -10.87
C LEU A 4 2.67 13.01 -10.72
N ILE A 5 2.38 12.61 -9.49
CA ILE A 5 1.61 11.41 -9.16
C ILE A 5 0.24 11.84 -8.63
N LYS A 6 -0.83 11.41 -9.29
CA LYS A 6 -2.21 11.61 -8.81
C LYS A 6 -2.58 10.48 -7.85
N ILE A 7 -2.84 10.81 -6.58
CA ILE A 7 -3.16 9.83 -5.53
C ILE A 7 -4.61 10.04 -5.09
N LEU A 8 -5.39 8.95 -5.00
CA LEU A 8 -6.67 8.96 -4.29
C LEU A 8 -6.47 8.43 -2.87
N VAL A 9 -6.78 9.26 -1.88
CA VAL A 9 -6.89 8.86 -0.46
C VAL A 9 -8.37 8.66 -0.13
N ILE A 10 -8.71 7.50 0.42
CA ILE A 10 -10.08 7.16 0.82
C ILE A 10 -10.11 6.98 2.33
N GLU A 11 -10.80 7.88 3.02
CA GLU A 11 -10.93 7.92 4.49
C GLU A 11 -12.19 8.73 4.80
N ASP A 12 -13.02 8.26 5.72
CA ASP A 12 -14.27 8.92 6.12
C ASP A 12 -14.10 9.83 7.35
N ARG A 13 -13.14 9.54 8.23
CA ARG A 13 -12.94 10.30 9.47
C ARG A 13 -12.08 11.54 9.28
N ALA A 14 -12.63 12.68 9.70
CA ALA A 14 -12.03 13.99 9.51
C ALA A 14 -10.63 14.14 10.15
N ASN A 15 -10.39 13.57 11.33
CA ASN A 15 -9.08 13.60 11.99
C ASN A 15 -8.03 12.82 11.18
N HIS A 16 -8.37 11.64 10.67
CA HIS A 16 -7.44 10.85 9.86
C HIS A 16 -7.18 11.48 8.49
N ILE A 17 -8.16 12.15 7.89
CA ILE A 17 -7.95 12.97 6.69
C ILE A 17 -6.98 14.10 6.98
N ALA A 18 -7.11 14.76 8.15
CA ALA A 18 -6.19 15.82 8.55
C ALA A 18 -4.75 15.28 8.73
N ASP A 19 -4.58 14.12 9.36
CA ASP A 19 -3.29 13.46 9.50
C ASP A 19 -2.67 13.12 8.13
N ALA A 20 -3.48 12.62 7.18
CA ALA A 20 -3.01 12.33 5.83
C ALA A 20 -2.55 13.59 5.10
N LYS A 21 -3.31 14.69 5.21
CA LYS A 21 -2.94 15.99 4.63
C LYS A 21 -1.63 16.51 5.22
N GLN A 22 -1.48 16.47 6.54
CA GLN A 22 -0.25 16.89 7.21
C GLN A 22 0.94 16.05 6.76
N MET A 23 0.77 14.73 6.67
CA MET A 23 1.80 13.82 6.17
C MET A 23 2.28 14.20 4.76
N PHE A 24 1.35 14.52 3.84
CA PHE A 24 1.72 14.94 2.49
C PHE A 24 2.51 16.26 2.46
N GLU A 25 2.16 17.23 3.30
CA GLU A 25 2.94 18.48 3.44
C GLU A 25 4.34 18.20 3.99
N ASP A 26 4.47 17.33 5.00
CA ASP A 26 5.75 17.00 5.64
C ASP A 26 6.73 16.28 4.70
N VAL A 27 6.22 15.50 3.74
CA VAL A 27 7.07 14.74 2.79
C VAL A 27 7.33 15.48 1.47
N LYS A 28 6.57 16.53 1.15
CA LYS A 28 6.61 17.23 -0.14
C LYS A 28 7.99 17.72 -0.54
N SER A 29 8.76 18.25 0.41
CA SER A 29 10.13 18.75 0.17
C SER A 29 11.21 17.66 0.19
N ASN A 30 10.86 16.44 0.63
CA ASN A 30 11.80 15.34 0.83
C ASN A 30 11.76 14.30 -0.30
N LEU A 31 10.84 14.45 -1.26
CA LEU A 31 10.63 13.50 -2.35
C LEU A 31 10.85 14.19 -3.71
N PRO A 32 11.51 13.53 -4.67
CA PRO A 32 11.73 14.07 -6.01
C PRO A 32 10.48 13.92 -6.91
N VAL A 33 9.28 13.99 -6.33
CA VAL A 33 8.00 13.87 -7.02
C VAL A 33 6.97 14.82 -6.41
N GLU A 34 6.11 15.36 -7.25
CA GLU A 34 4.94 16.12 -6.84
C GLU A 34 3.73 15.20 -6.69
N PHE A 35 2.84 15.55 -5.77
CA PHE A 35 1.58 14.83 -5.54
C PHE A 35 0.38 15.73 -5.81
N GLU A 36 -0.55 15.23 -6.61
CA GLU A 36 -1.92 15.76 -6.69
C GLU A 36 -2.83 14.79 -5.92
N VAL A 37 -3.28 15.20 -4.73
CA VAL A 37 -4.03 14.30 -3.83
C VAL A 37 -5.52 14.62 -3.89
N LEU A 38 -6.30 13.63 -4.30
CA LEU A 38 -7.76 13.63 -4.23
C LEU A 38 -8.22 12.86 -3.00
N TYR A 39 -9.34 13.29 -2.41
CA TYR A 39 -9.91 12.67 -1.22
C TYR A 39 -11.33 12.19 -1.50
N ALA A 40 -11.66 10.99 -1.04
CA ALA A 40 -13.01 10.43 -1.03
C ALA A 40 -13.35 9.94 0.37
N VAL A 41 -14.60 10.14 0.79
CA VAL A 41 -15.07 9.80 2.15
C VAL A 41 -16.04 8.63 2.18
N ASN A 42 -16.35 8.06 1.01
CA ASN A 42 -17.28 6.94 0.86
C ASN A 42 -17.03 6.18 -0.45
N LEU A 43 -17.66 5.02 -0.60
CA LEU A 43 -17.46 4.16 -1.76
C LEU A 43 -17.91 4.82 -3.06
N ALA A 44 -19.06 5.50 -3.06
CA ALA A 44 -19.61 6.13 -4.26
C ALA A 44 -18.65 7.19 -4.85
N SER A 45 -18.10 8.07 -4.00
CA SER A 45 -17.12 9.08 -4.40
C SER A 45 -15.76 8.47 -4.78
N ALA A 46 -15.31 7.43 -4.09
CA ALA A 46 -14.08 6.74 -4.44
C ALA A 46 -14.14 6.11 -5.84
N MET A 47 -15.24 5.41 -6.16
CA MET A 47 -15.43 4.72 -7.43
C MET A 47 -15.53 5.69 -8.62
N SER A 48 -16.01 6.92 -8.42
CA SER A 48 -16.06 7.92 -9.49
C SER A 48 -14.70 8.55 -9.80
N LEU A 49 -13.76 8.52 -8.83
CA LEU A 49 -12.43 9.13 -8.95
C LEU A 49 -11.35 8.15 -9.37
N ILE A 50 -11.50 6.85 -9.04
CA ILE A 50 -10.44 5.83 -9.16
C ILE A 50 -9.84 5.71 -10.57
N ALA A 51 -10.64 5.93 -11.62
CA ALA A 51 -10.17 5.85 -13.00
C ALA A 51 -9.15 6.95 -13.36
N ASN A 52 -9.23 8.10 -12.68
CA ASN A 52 -8.47 9.32 -13.03
C ASN A 52 -7.20 9.53 -12.22
N VAL A 53 -6.88 8.61 -11.31
CA VAL A 53 -5.66 8.66 -10.47
C VAL A 53 -4.63 7.61 -10.89
N ASP A 54 -3.38 7.81 -10.52
CA ASP A 54 -2.31 6.85 -10.78
C ASP A 54 -2.29 5.71 -9.75
N CYS A 55 -2.68 5.99 -8.50
CA CYS A 55 -2.65 5.03 -7.42
C CYS A 55 -3.62 5.38 -6.28
N VAL A 56 -3.84 4.43 -5.36
CA VAL A 56 -4.86 4.52 -4.31
C VAL A 56 -4.29 4.17 -2.93
N MET A 57 -4.65 4.96 -1.92
CA MET A 57 -4.49 4.66 -0.50
C MET A 57 -5.88 4.62 0.13
N THR A 58 -6.30 3.49 0.70
CA THR A 58 -7.68 3.33 1.21
C THR A 58 -7.74 2.92 2.66
N ASP A 59 -8.68 3.46 3.42
CA ASP A 59 -9.13 2.81 4.66
C ASP A 59 -9.74 1.45 4.33
N VAL A 60 -9.73 0.57 5.32
CA VAL A 60 -10.37 -0.74 5.29
C VAL A 60 -11.87 -0.60 5.47
N PHE A 61 -12.29 0.25 6.41
CA PHE A 61 -13.69 0.41 6.79
C PHE A 61 -14.16 1.84 6.59
N PHE A 62 -15.20 2.02 5.80
CA PHE A 62 -15.83 3.32 5.53
C PHE A 62 -17.21 3.08 4.88
N PRO A 63 -18.12 4.05 4.89
CA PRO A 63 -19.49 3.83 4.43
C PRO A 63 -19.64 3.87 2.90
N ASP A 64 -20.75 3.34 2.39
CA ASP A 64 -21.07 3.40 0.96
C ASP A 64 -21.37 4.83 0.49
N VAL A 65 -22.01 5.60 1.37
CA VAL A 65 -22.51 6.97 1.17
C VAL A 65 -22.18 7.82 2.41
N ILE A 66 -22.30 9.14 2.29
CA ILE A 66 -22.11 10.07 3.42
C ILE A 66 -23.09 9.69 4.55
N ASP A 67 -22.59 9.66 5.78
CA ASP A 67 -23.32 9.30 7.01
C ASP A 67 -23.95 7.90 7.01
N GLY A 68 -23.49 7.01 6.12
CA GLY A 68 -23.92 5.61 6.08
C GLY A 68 -23.29 4.73 7.15
N GLU A 69 -23.74 3.48 7.23
CA GLU A 69 -23.09 2.47 8.07
C GLU A 69 -21.71 2.11 7.51
N GLU A 70 -20.75 1.98 8.43
CA GLU A 70 -19.40 1.57 8.13
C GLU A 70 -19.34 0.10 7.66
N LYS A 71 -18.63 -0.14 6.55
CA LYS A 71 -18.52 -1.45 5.90
C LYS A 71 -17.07 -1.71 5.46
N PRO A 72 -16.67 -2.97 5.18
CA PRO A 72 -15.33 -3.32 4.72
C PRO A 72 -15.06 -2.91 3.25
N ASN A 73 -15.43 -1.68 2.88
CA ASN A 73 -15.41 -1.17 1.52
C ASN A 73 -14.00 -1.01 0.95
N GLY A 74 -12.96 -0.96 1.80
CA GLY A 74 -11.57 -1.02 1.36
C GLY A 74 -11.26 -2.28 0.58
N GLN A 75 -11.90 -3.42 0.89
CA GLN A 75 -11.75 -4.65 0.13
C GLN A 75 -12.24 -4.48 -1.32
N THR A 76 -13.41 -3.85 -1.50
CA THR A 76 -14.00 -3.57 -2.82
C THR A 76 -13.08 -2.67 -3.65
N ILE A 77 -12.53 -1.62 -3.05
CA ILE A 77 -11.57 -0.72 -3.70
C ILE A 77 -10.34 -1.47 -4.18
N VAL A 78 -9.78 -2.34 -3.33
CA VAL A 78 -8.56 -3.06 -3.65
C VAL A 78 -8.79 -4.08 -4.75
N GLU A 79 -9.91 -4.81 -4.69
CA GLU A 79 -10.30 -5.73 -5.75
C GLU A 79 -10.44 -5.00 -7.09
N HIS A 80 -11.06 -3.82 -7.09
CA HIS A 80 -11.17 -2.98 -8.27
C HIS A 80 -9.80 -2.52 -8.80
N CYS A 81 -8.91 -2.04 -7.92
CA CYS A 81 -7.56 -1.63 -8.29
C CYS A 81 -6.75 -2.79 -8.89
N LEU A 82 -6.81 -3.98 -8.29
CA LEU A 82 -6.13 -5.17 -8.80
C LEU A 82 -6.58 -5.54 -10.21
N ASN A 83 -7.88 -5.49 -10.48
CA ASN A 83 -8.44 -5.76 -11.81
C ASN A 83 -8.01 -4.71 -12.86
N MET A 84 -7.68 -3.50 -12.43
CA MET A 84 -7.17 -2.43 -13.28
C MET A 84 -5.63 -2.39 -13.35
N GLU A 85 -4.94 -3.34 -12.71
CA GLU A 85 -3.48 -3.30 -12.49
C GLU A 85 -2.99 -1.97 -11.87
N LYS A 86 -3.83 -1.38 -11.02
CA LYS A 86 -3.58 -0.09 -10.37
C LYS A 86 -2.88 -0.28 -9.02
N PRO A 87 -1.77 0.43 -8.75
CA PRO A 87 -1.10 0.39 -7.45
C PRO A 87 -2.07 0.81 -6.33
N VAL A 88 -2.15 -0.02 -5.28
CA VAL A 88 -3.03 0.21 -4.13
C VAL A 88 -2.40 -0.27 -2.83
N VAL A 89 -2.62 0.49 -1.76
CA VAL A 89 -2.34 0.09 -0.37
C VAL A 89 -3.55 0.37 0.51
N TRP A 90 -3.68 -0.37 1.62
CA TRP A 90 -4.77 -0.21 2.57
C TRP A 90 -4.18 0.16 3.92
N VAL A 91 -4.82 1.10 4.60
CA VAL A 91 -4.31 1.71 5.82
C VAL A 91 -5.40 1.69 6.87
N THR A 92 -5.15 1.07 8.02
CA THR A 92 -6.15 0.94 9.08
C THR A 92 -5.66 1.55 10.39
N SER A 93 -6.60 2.07 11.16
CA SER A 93 -6.40 2.52 12.55
C SER A 93 -6.49 1.38 13.55
N THR A 94 -6.75 0.14 13.12
CA THR A 94 -6.91 -1.02 14.01
C THR A 94 -5.79 -2.02 13.84
N TYR A 95 -5.52 -2.83 14.86
CA TYR A 95 -4.55 -3.92 14.75
C TYR A 95 -5.01 -4.99 13.73
N HIS A 96 -4.12 -5.45 12.84
CA HIS A 96 -4.46 -6.43 11.80
C HIS A 96 -4.90 -7.81 12.32
N HIS A 97 -4.67 -8.12 13.58
CA HIS A 97 -5.20 -9.33 14.22
C HIS A 97 -6.45 -9.08 15.07
N SER A 98 -7.03 -7.88 15.03
CA SER A 98 -8.30 -7.61 15.70
C SER A 98 -9.46 -8.41 15.07
N LYS A 99 -10.56 -8.54 15.80
CA LYS A 99 -11.73 -9.32 15.37
C LYS A 99 -12.27 -8.83 14.04
N LYS A 100 -12.35 -7.51 13.87
CA LYS A 100 -12.89 -6.86 12.68
C LYS A 100 -11.93 -6.95 11.49
N THR A 101 -10.63 -6.77 11.72
CA THR A 101 -9.64 -6.54 10.64
C THR A 101 -8.92 -7.81 10.19
N GLN A 102 -8.79 -8.82 11.05
CA GLN A 102 -8.11 -10.08 10.73
C GLN A 102 -8.65 -10.80 9.48
N PRO A 103 -9.97 -10.89 9.23
CA PRO A 103 -10.49 -11.52 8.01
C PRO A 103 -10.01 -10.81 6.74
N LEU A 104 -9.96 -9.48 6.76
CA LEU A 104 -9.54 -8.65 5.62
C LEU A 104 -8.03 -8.69 5.42
N TYR A 105 -7.27 -8.67 6.52
CA TYR A 105 -5.83 -8.91 6.47
C TYR A 105 -5.51 -10.27 5.83
N ALA A 106 -6.19 -11.34 6.25
CA ALA A 106 -6.01 -12.67 5.69
C ALA A 106 -6.35 -12.71 4.19
N TRP A 107 -7.45 -12.06 3.79
CA TRP A 107 -7.86 -11.93 2.38
C TRP A 107 -6.85 -11.15 1.54
N GLY A 108 -6.29 -10.05 2.07
CA GLY A 108 -5.29 -9.23 1.38
C GLY A 108 -3.96 -9.95 1.25
N ARG A 109 -3.53 -10.65 2.31
CA ARG A 109 -2.27 -11.41 2.35
C ARG A 109 -2.20 -12.50 1.28
N ILE A 110 -3.30 -13.22 1.02
CA ILE A 110 -3.32 -14.24 -0.04
C ILE A 110 -3.23 -13.66 -1.45
N ARG A 111 -3.54 -12.37 -1.63
CA ARG A 111 -3.44 -11.60 -2.87
C ARG A 111 -2.16 -10.76 -2.99
N GLY A 112 -1.25 -10.92 -2.03
CA GLY A 112 0.02 -10.19 -2.03
C GLY A 112 -0.13 -8.70 -1.69
N ILE A 113 -1.26 -8.26 -1.13
CA ILE A 113 -1.40 -6.88 -0.70
C ILE A 113 -0.97 -6.70 0.75
N CYS A 114 -0.24 -5.62 1.01
CA CYS A 114 0.15 -5.20 2.35
C CYS A 114 -0.93 -4.29 2.96
N LEU A 115 -1.34 -4.65 4.18
CA LEU A 115 -2.13 -3.81 5.07
C LEU A 115 -1.17 -3.07 6.00
N PHE A 116 -1.34 -1.75 6.12
CA PHE A 116 -0.60 -0.90 7.04
C PHE A 116 -1.47 -0.63 8.27
N ASP A 117 -1.07 -1.15 9.43
CA ASP A 117 -1.81 -0.99 10.68
C ASP A 117 -1.01 -0.26 11.76
N CYS A 118 -1.72 0.43 12.65
CA CYS A 118 -1.10 1.18 13.76
C CYS A 118 -0.46 0.29 14.84
N SER A 119 -0.59 -1.04 14.77
CA SER A 119 -0.18 -2.00 15.82
C SER A 119 -0.77 -1.71 17.23
N VAL A 120 -1.75 -0.80 17.34
CA VAL A 120 -2.46 -0.48 18.58
C VAL A 120 -3.66 -1.41 18.66
N GLY A 121 -3.60 -2.39 19.55
CA GLY A 121 -4.66 -3.38 19.75
C GLY A 121 -4.14 -4.74 20.17
N THR A 122 -5.06 -5.69 20.39
CA THR A 122 -4.74 -7.10 20.68
C THR A 122 -5.63 -8.01 19.83
N HIS A 123 -5.35 -9.31 19.78
CA HIS A 123 -6.12 -10.29 19.00
C HIS A 123 -7.65 -10.23 19.20
N ASN A 124 -8.12 -9.69 20.32
CA ASN A 124 -9.54 -9.70 20.69
C ASN A 124 -10.13 -8.30 20.93
N ASN A 125 -9.42 -7.23 20.60
CA ASN A 125 -9.91 -5.87 20.80
C ASN A 125 -9.70 -5.04 19.54
N ASP A 126 -10.78 -4.42 19.06
CA ASP A 126 -10.80 -3.52 17.92
C ASP A 126 -10.38 -2.09 18.33
N SER A 127 -9.44 -1.98 19.27
CA SER A 127 -8.89 -0.69 19.68
C SER A 127 -8.31 0.03 18.48
N GLU A 128 -8.56 1.33 18.42
CA GLU A 128 -8.05 2.17 17.36
C GLU A 128 -6.86 2.98 17.87
N GLY A 129 -5.84 3.08 17.04
CA GLY A 129 -4.79 4.08 17.21
C GLY A 129 -5.33 5.47 16.88
N GLU A 130 -4.85 6.47 17.62
CA GLU A 130 -5.17 7.88 17.37
C GLU A 130 -4.70 8.35 15.98
N HIS A 131 -3.61 7.75 15.50
CA HIS A 131 -3.01 8.04 14.20
C HIS A 131 -2.86 6.76 13.37
N LYS A 132 -2.99 6.91 12.06
CA LYS A 132 -2.66 5.88 11.07
C LYS A 132 -1.23 6.02 10.56
N LEU A 133 -0.69 4.92 10.05
CA LEU A 133 0.64 4.87 9.42
C LEU A 133 0.62 5.39 7.97
N TRP A 134 0.13 6.62 7.77
CA TRP A 134 -0.04 7.21 6.44
C TRP A 134 1.28 7.36 5.69
N LYS A 135 2.35 7.72 6.41
CA LYS A 135 3.68 7.90 5.82
C LYS A 135 4.21 6.57 5.31
N GLU A 136 4.22 5.55 6.14
CA GLU A 136 4.67 4.20 5.79
C GLU A 136 3.85 3.63 4.63
N ALA A 137 2.54 3.87 4.62
CA ALA A 137 1.66 3.48 3.53
C ALA A 137 2.02 4.17 2.20
N LEU A 138 2.31 5.48 2.21
CA LEU A 138 2.77 6.20 1.02
C LEU A 138 4.08 5.59 0.48
N PHE A 139 5.07 5.33 1.34
CA PHE A 139 6.34 4.73 0.91
C PHE A 139 6.16 3.29 0.42
N GLY A 140 5.24 2.53 1.02
CA GLY A 140 4.81 1.24 0.51
C GLY A 140 4.20 1.32 -0.88
N LEU A 141 3.32 2.30 -1.11
CA LEU A 141 2.69 2.53 -2.41
C LEU A 141 3.72 2.92 -3.48
N LEU A 142 4.61 3.86 -3.17
CA LEU A 142 5.70 4.25 -4.06
C LEU A 142 6.61 3.06 -4.38
N SER A 143 6.89 2.20 -3.41
CA SER A 143 7.65 0.96 -3.64
C SER A 143 6.96 0.07 -4.67
N ILE A 144 5.64 -0.14 -4.56
CA ILE A 144 4.86 -0.91 -5.55
C ILE A 144 4.99 -0.27 -6.94
N MET A 145 4.84 1.05 -7.03
CA MET A 145 4.96 1.77 -8.31
C MET A 145 6.35 1.61 -8.93
N ILE A 146 7.42 1.73 -8.15
CA ILE A 146 8.80 1.48 -8.60
C ILE A 146 8.92 0.04 -9.11
N GLY A 147 8.38 -0.93 -8.35
CA GLY A 147 8.38 -2.33 -8.72
C GLY A 147 7.74 -2.58 -10.08
N LEU A 148 6.56 -2.01 -10.32
CA LEU A 148 5.83 -2.13 -11.58
C LEU A 148 6.58 -1.48 -12.75
N GLU A 149 7.16 -0.29 -12.55
CA GLU A 149 7.96 0.40 -13.57
C GLU A 149 9.20 -0.43 -13.96
N MET A 150 9.86 -1.02 -12.97
CA MET A 150 11.03 -1.87 -13.17
C MET A 150 10.68 -3.27 -13.69
N LYS A 151 9.38 -3.57 -13.92
CA LYS A 151 8.88 -4.91 -14.29
C LYS A 151 9.34 -6.00 -13.29
N LEU A 152 9.48 -5.63 -12.03
CA LEU A 152 9.78 -6.56 -10.95
C LEU A 152 8.52 -7.34 -10.60
N TYR A 153 8.68 -8.63 -10.38
CA TYR A 153 7.59 -9.45 -9.89
C TYR A 153 7.50 -9.28 -8.36
N MET A 154 6.31 -8.90 -7.89
CA MET A 154 6.00 -8.99 -6.46
C MET A 154 5.98 -10.46 -6.07
N TYR A 155 6.93 -10.86 -5.23
CA TYR A 155 6.98 -12.22 -4.72
C TYR A 155 6.53 -12.26 -3.26
N LYS A 156 5.77 -13.29 -2.94
CA LYS A 156 5.37 -13.60 -1.57
C LYS A 156 6.58 -14.06 -0.76
N TYR A 157 6.94 -13.36 0.31
CA TYR A 157 7.91 -13.87 1.29
C TYR A 157 7.32 -13.80 2.69
N ASP A 158 7.40 -14.92 3.42
CA ASP A 158 6.96 -15.03 4.81
C ASP A 158 8.18 -14.86 5.71
N LEU A 159 8.43 -13.63 6.15
CA LEU A 159 9.34 -13.39 7.27
C LEU A 159 8.49 -13.38 8.53
N HIS A 160 8.54 -14.49 9.26
CA HIS A 160 7.95 -14.65 10.58
C HIS A 160 8.14 -13.37 11.42
N HIS A 161 7.11 -12.54 11.55
CA HIS A 161 7.04 -11.28 12.34
C HIS A 161 7.39 -9.95 11.65
N ALA A 162 7.60 -9.89 10.32
CA ALA A 162 7.78 -8.62 9.60
C ALA A 162 6.78 -8.49 8.44
N GLN A 163 5.83 -7.57 8.57
CA GLN A 163 4.99 -7.12 7.45
C GLN A 163 5.89 -6.37 6.45
N GLY A 164 5.83 -6.73 5.17
CA GLY A 164 6.67 -6.11 4.14
C GLY A 164 6.29 -6.49 2.71
N ILE A 165 6.60 -5.60 1.78
CA ILE A 165 6.51 -5.84 0.33
C ILE A 165 7.85 -6.42 -0.11
N VAL A 166 7.82 -7.54 -0.83
CA VAL A 166 9.02 -8.09 -1.48
C VAL A 166 8.96 -7.92 -3.00
N LEU A 167 9.83 -7.06 -3.53
CA LEU A 167 10.01 -6.89 -4.97
C LEU A 167 11.28 -7.64 -5.40
N MET A 168 11.12 -8.58 -6.35
CA MET A 168 12.20 -9.43 -6.82
C MET A 168 12.33 -9.34 -8.34
N GLN A 169 13.58 -9.22 -8.81
CA GLN A 169 13.91 -9.44 -10.22
C GLN A 169 14.18 -10.93 -10.40
N VAL A 170 13.48 -11.57 -11.33
CA VAL A 170 13.80 -12.95 -11.73
C VAL A 170 14.76 -12.84 -12.92
N GLU A 171 16.04 -13.11 -12.69
CA GLU A 171 16.97 -13.37 -13.79
C GLU A 171 16.96 -14.88 -14.08
N GLY A 172 16.38 -15.27 -15.22
CA GLY A 172 16.39 -16.65 -15.70
C GLY A 172 15.28 -16.93 -16.72
N GLU A 173 15.64 -17.62 -17.81
CA GLU A 173 14.69 -18.03 -18.85
C GLU A 173 13.54 -18.86 -18.28
N ASN A 174 12.33 -18.62 -18.81
CA ASN A 174 11.10 -19.32 -18.46
C ASN A 174 11.21 -20.83 -18.73
N ASP A 175 11.58 -21.62 -17.73
CA ASP A 175 11.30 -23.06 -17.74
C ASP A 175 9.84 -23.28 -17.29
N THR A 176 8.94 -23.37 -18.26
CA THR A 176 7.49 -23.57 -18.07
C THR A 176 7.11 -25.02 -17.75
N SER A 177 8.09 -25.91 -17.54
CA SER A 177 7.85 -27.36 -17.48
C SER A 177 7.43 -27.91 -16.11
N ARG A 178 7.32 -27.09 -15.04
CA ARG A 178 6.99 -27.61 -13.69
C ARG A 178 5.92 -26.80 -12.94
N PRO A 179 4.79 -27.40 -12.57
CA PRO A 179 3.83 -26.80 -11.65
C PRO A 179 4.29 -27.05 -10.21
N GLY A 180 4.85 -26.04 -9.57
CA GLY A 180 5.24 -26.06 -8.15
C GLY A 180 6.05 -24.83 -7.77
N PRO A 181 6.11 -24.44 -6.49
CA PRO A 181 6.90 -23.29 -6.07
C PRO A 181 8.37 -23.56 -6.41
N LEU A 182 8.95 -22.68 -7.23
CA LEU A 182 10.31 -22.78 -7.75
C LEU A 182 11.31 -22.91 -6.60
N ARG A 183 11.72 -24.15 -6.29
CA ARG A 183 12.97 -24.43 -5.58
C ARG A 183 14.08 -24.39 -6.63
N GLY A 184 14.50 -23.18 -6.98
CA GLY A 184 15.63 -22.93 -7.86
C GLY A 184 16.67 -22.09 -7.12
N THR A 185 17.80 -22.69 -6.81
CA THR A 185 19.05 -21.99 -6.47
C THR A 185 19.48 -21.18 -7.69
N ASN A 186 19.13 -19.90 -7.75
CA ASN A 186 19.73 -18.90 -8.65
C ASN A 186 19.48 -17.52 -8.02
N MET A 187 20.48 -16.63 -8.09
CA MET A 187 20.56 -15.39 -7.31
C MET A 187 19.25 -14.59 -7.34
N ILE A 188 18.54 -14.60 -6.21
CA ILE A 188 17.43 -13.69 -5.96
C ILE A 188 18.04 -12.35 -5.54
N GLN A 189 18.09 -11.37 -6.44
CA GLN A 189 18.30 -9.98 -6.02
C GLN A 189 17.02 -9.48 -5.35
N ARG A 190 17.05 -9.41 -4.02
CA ARG A 190 16.00 -8.81 -3.20
C ARG A 190 16.14 -7.30 -3.28
N TYR A 191 15.28 -6.63 -4.04
CA TYR A 191 15.37 -5.17 -4.21
C TYR A 191 14.78 -4.43 -3.00
N LEU A 192 13.61 -4.87 -2.54
CA LEU A 192 12.92 -4.34 -1.38
C LEU A 192 12.35 -5.54 -0.65
N ALA A 193 12.84 -5.87 0.55
CA ALA A 193 12.20 -6.81 1.47
C ALA A 193 12.28 -6.14 2.84
N MET A 194 11.19 -5.54 3.31
CA MET A 194 11.31 -4.52 4.36
C MET A 194 10.22 -4.65 5.43
N PRO A 195 10.58 -4.75 6.72
CA PRO A 195 9.66 -4.48 7.80
C PRO A 195 9.17 -3.02 7.68
N VAL A 196 7.84 -2.83 7.68
CA VAL A 196 7.12 -1.56 7.49
C VAL A 196 7.57 -0.41 8.43
N LYS A 197 8.24 -0.71 9.55
CA LYS A 197 8.78 0.28 10.49
C LYS A 197 10.27 0.51 10.28
N ASN A 198 10.68 1.36 9.34
CA ASN A 198 12.08 1.78 9.27
C ASN A 198 12.32 2.99 8.35
N ASP A 199 13.10 3.96 8.84
CA ASP A 199 13.69 5.06 8.05
C ASP A 199 14.48 4.54 6.83
N PHE A 200 14.92 3.29 6.89
CA PHE A 200 15.58 2.59 5.81
C PHE A 200 14.71 2.39 4.56
N LEU A 201 13.38 2.22 4.70
CA LEU A 201 12.45 2.13 3.57
C LEU A 201 12.40 3.46 2.82
N ILE A 202 12.26 4.55 3.58
CA ILE A 202 12.21 5.92 3.07
C ILE A 202 13.47 6.21 2.25
N TYR A 203 14.64 5.96 2.83
CA TYR A 203 15.91 6.18 2.16
C TYR A 203 16.04 5.40 0.84
N ARG A 204 15.67 4.11 0.81
CA ARG A 204 15.76 3.29 -0.40
C ARG A 204 14.81 3.74 -1.50
N VAL A 205 13.57 4.10 -1.15
CA VAL A 205 12.60 4.61 -2.12
C VAL A 205 13.11 5.91 -2.73
N VAL A 206 13.52 6.88 -1.89
CA VAL A 206 14.08 8.16 -2.35
C VAL A 206 15.27 7.94 -3.28
N HIS A 207 16.25 7.15 -2.84
CA HIS A 207 17.46 6.87 -3.64
C HIS A 207 17.12 6.19 -4.96
N LYS A 208 16.19 5.22 -4.95
CA LYS A 208 15.80 4.51 -6.17
C LYS A 208 15.05 5.41 -7.14
N MET A 209 14.24 6.34 -6.63
CA MET A 209 13.59 7.35 -7.45
C MET A 209 14.61 8.27 -8.12
N GLN A 210 15.63 8.71 -7.39
CA GLN A 210 16.73 9.51 -7.94
C GLN A 210 17.52 8.73 -9.01
N GLU A 211 17.87 7.46 -8.76
CA GLU A 211 18.56 6.60 -9.73
C GLU A 211 17.79 6.46 -11.05
N LEU A 212 16.46 6.40 -10.98
CA LEU A 212 15.58 6.27 -12.15
C LEU A 212 15.39 7.60 -12.91
N GLY A 213 16.10 8.66 -12.51
CA GLY A 213 16.10 9.94 -13.21
C GLY A 213 14.90 10.84 -12.87
N PHE A 214 14.24 10.63 -11.73
CA PHE A 214 13.28 11.59 -11.21
C PHE A 214 14.06 12.76 -10.59
N ASN A 215 14.07 13.90 -11.29
CA ASN A 215 14.82 15.09 -10.90
C ASN A 215 14.08 15.88 -9.81
N MET A 216 14.84 16.42 -8.85
CA MET A 216 14.38 17.41 -7.85
C MET A 216 14.04 18.76 -8.49
#